data_AF-A0A0G0YQT6-F1
#
_entry.id   AF-A0A0G0YQT6-F1
#
_cell.length_a   1.000
_cell.length_b   1.000
_cell.length_c   1.000
_cell.angle_alpha   90.00
_cell.angle_beta   90.00
_cell.angle_gamma   90.00
#
_symmetry.space_group_name_H-M   'P 1'
#
loop_
_entity.id
_entity.type
_entity.pdbx_description
1 polymer ?
#
loop_
_entity_poly.entity_id
_entity_poly.type
_entity_poly.pdbx_seq_one_letter_code
_entity_poly.pdbx_strand_id
1 'polypeptide(L)' 'MSKTTIQIPKHIFEDIIEAGRKFSVAEDELEDFLLATNQDFLKKMRRLRVAHNSGRLGNWQKLKAKYGL' A
#
# COMPACT_ATOMS: atom_id res chain seq x y z
N MET A 1 32.33 -4.85 16.98
CA MET A 1 31.27 -5.64 16.32
C MET A 1 31.83 -6.20 15.04
N SER A 2 32.00 -7.53 14.94
CA SER A 2 32.50 -8.17 13.72
C SER A 2 31.46 -8.06 12.60
N LYS A 3 31.85 -7.50 11.45
CA LYS A 3 31.02 -7.52 10.25
C LYS A 3 31.10 -8.91 9.64
N THR A 4 30.11 -9.76 9.92
CA THR A 4 29.98 -11.06 9.26
C THR A 4 29.43 -10.82 7.85
N THR A 5 30.30 -10.84 6.86
CA THR A 5 29.91 -10.73 5.45
C THR A 5 29.50 -12.10 4.94
N ILE A 6 28.24 -12.26 4.54
CA ILE A 6 27.73 -13.48 3.90
C ILE A 6 27.83 -13.28 2.39
N GLN A 7 28.48 -14.20 1.68
CA GLN A 7 28.53 -14.19 0.21
C GLN A 7 27.36 -14.99 -0.34
N ILE A 8 26.61 -14.39 -1.26
CA ILE A 8 25.49 -15.01 -1.94
C ILE A 8 25.72 -14.89 -3.46
N PRO A 9 25.51 -15.96 -4.25
CA PRO A 9 25.56 -15.86 -5.70
C PRO A 9 24.57 -14.82 -6.22
N LYS A 10 25.05 -13.94 -7.09
CA LYS A 10 24.26 -12.81 -7.60
C LYS A 10 22.93 -13.25 -8.23
N HIS A 11 22.95 -14.30 -9.05
CA HIS A 11 21.74 -14.81 -9.71
C HIS A 11 20.66 -15.25 -8.72
N ILE A 12 21.03 -15.95 -7.64
CA ILE A 12 20.09 -16.35 -6.58
C ILE A 12 19.46 -15.12 -5.91
N PHE A 13 20.24 -14.08 -5.66
CA PHE A 13 19.73 -12.86 -5.07
C PHE A 13 18.78 -12.11 -6.02
N GLU A 14 19.09 -12.08 -7.31
CA GLU A 14 18.22 -11.52 -8.34
C GLU A 14 16.89 -12.28 -8.44
N ASP A 15 16.92 -13.61 -8.39
CA ASP A 15 15.72 -14.46 -8.38
C ASP A 15 14.82 -14.15 -7.17
N ILE A 16 15.41 -13.97 -5.99
CA ILE A 16 14.67 -13.61 -4.77
C ILE A 16 14.00 -12.25 -4.91
N ILE A 17 14.71 -11.26 -5.48
CA ILE A 17 14.13 -9.93 -5.73
C ILE A 17 12.98 -10.02 -6.72
N GLU A 18 13.14 -10.77 -7.81
CA GLU A 18 12.11 -10.92 -8.82
C GLU A 18 10.87 -11.63 -8.24
N ALA A 19 11.05 -12.70 -7.48
CA ALA A 19 9.97 -13.38 -6.79
C ALA A 19 9.24 -12.46 -5.82
N GLY A 20 9.98 -11.66 -5.03
CA GLY A 20 9.41 -10.67 -4.14
C GLY A 20 8.56 -9.62 -4.87
N ARG A 21 9.05 -9.11 -6.00
CA ARG A 21 8.28 -8.16 -6.82
C ARG A 21 7.00 -8.77 -7.36
N LYS A 22 7.07 -9.99 -7.91
CA LYS A 22 5.89 -10.69 -8.43
C LYS A 22 4.87 -10.94 -7.33
N PHE A 23 5.34 -11.29 -6.14
CA PHE A 23 4.48 -11.51 -4.98
C PHE A 23 3.77 -10.21 -4.56
N SER A 24 4.48 -9.09 -4.43
CA SER A 24 3.85 -7.81 -4.09
C SER A 24 2.80 -7.38 -5.12
N VAL A 25 3.07 -7.57 -6.42
CA VAL A 25 2.06 -7.29 -7.46
C VAL A 25 0.83 -8.18 -7.30
N ALA A 26 1.02 -9.46 -7.00
CA ALA A 26 -0.09 -10.38 -6.76
C ALA A 26 -0.89 -10.03 -5.49
N GLU A 27 -0.22 -9.55 -4.43
CA GLU A 27 -0.88 -9.03 -3.22
C GLU A 27 -1.74 -7.81 -3.54
N ASP A 28 -1.20 -6.84 -4.29
CA ASP A 28 -1.92 -5.64 -4.72
C ASP A 28 -3.16 -6.00 -5.56
N GLU A 29 -3.01 -6.90 -6.54
CA GLU A 29 -4.12 -7.35 -7.39
C GLU A 29 -5.21 -8.08 -6.58
N LEU A 30 -4.81 -8.89 -5.60
CA LEU A 30 -5.73 -9.59 -4.72
C LEU A 30 -6.48 -8.60 -3.80
N GLU A 31 -5.78 -7.62 -3.23
CA GLU A 31 -6.39 -6.57 -2.42
C GLU A 31 -7.42 -5.80 -3.25
N ASP A 32 -7.06 -5.36 -4.46
CA ASP A 32 -7.96 -4.65 -5.37
C ASP A 32 -9.22 -5.48 -5.67
N PHE A 33 -9.07 -6.77 -5.94
CA PHE A 33 -10.21 -7.66 -6.15
C PHE A 33 -11.12 -7.74 -4.92
N LEU A 34 -10.54 -7.95 -3.73
CA LEU A 34 -11.31 -8.03 -2.48
C LEU A 34 -12.03 -6.71 -2.19
N LEU A 35 -11.39 -5.57 -2.43
CA LEU A 35 -12.01 -4.24 -2.29
C LEU A 35 -13.11 -4.00 -3.32
N ALA A 36 -12.92 -4.45 -4.57
CA ALA A 36 -13.91 -4.32 -5.64
C ALA A 36 -15.16 -5.18 -5.42
N THR A 37 -15.05 -6.31 -4.71
CA THR A 37 -16.21 -7.13 -4.36
C THR A 37 -17.01 -6.57 -3.18
N ASN A 38 -16.42 -5.69 -2.37
CA ASN A 38 -17.07 -5.11 -1.21
C ASN A 38 -17.89 -3.85 -1.56
N GLN A 39 -19.22 -3.99 -1.62
CA GLN A 39 -20.12 -2.89 -1.98
C GLN A 39 -20.11 -1.71 -1.01
N ASP A 40 -19.91 -1.95 0.30
CA ASP A 40 -19.88 -0.87 1.29
C ASP A 40 -18.59 -0.06 1.18
N PHE A 41 -17.47 -0.74 0.91
CA PHE A 41 -16.22 -0.08 0.57
C PHE A 41 -16.37 0.78 -0.69
N LEU A 42 -16.95 0.23 -1.78
CA LEU A 42 -17.17 0.97 -3.02
C LEU A 42 -18.07 2.20 -2.82
N LYS A 43 -19.16 2.09 -2.04
CA LYS A 43 -20.02 3.24 -1.70
C LYS A 43 -19.24 4.31 -0.95
N LYS A 44 -18.44 3.93 0.05
CA LYS A 44 -17.59 4.85 0.81
C LYS A 44 -16.60 5.56 -0.10
N MET A 45 -15.92 4.83 -0.99
CA MET A 45 -14.94 5.40 -1.92
C MET A 45 -15.57 6.37 -2.91
N ARG A 46 -16.75 6.05 -3.46
CA ARG A 46 -17.51 6.97 -4.33
C ARG A 46 -17.84 8.28 -3.60
N ARG A 47 -18.33 8.21 -2.36
CA ARG A 47 -18.63 9.39 -1.55
C ARG A 47 -17.39 10.25 -1.31
N LEU A 48 -16.26 9.62 -0.96
CA LEU A 48 -15.00 10.32 -0.71
C LEU A 48 -14.47 10.99 -1.99
N ARG A 49 -14.58 10.32 -3.15
CA ARG A 49 -14.21 10.90 -4.45
C ARG A 49 -14.99 12.18 -4.76
N VAL A 50 -16.31 12.16 -4.55
CA VAL A 50 -17.15 13.35 -4.74
C VAL A 50 -16.75 14.47 -3.78
N ALA A 51 -16.51 14.16 -2.51
CA ALA A 51 -16.07 15.13 -1.52
C ALA A 51 -14.73 15.78 -1.92
N HIS A 52 -13.75 14.96 -2.29
CA HIS A 52 -12.43 15.39 -2.78
C HIS A 52 -12.54 16.32 -3.98
N ASN A 53 -13.29 15.92 -5.01
CA ASN A 53 -13.47 16.72 -6.23
C ASN A 53 -14.20 18.05 -5.97
N SER A 54 -15.03 18.10 -4.93
CA SER A 54 -15.68 19.35 -4.48
C SER A 54 -14.81 20.22 -3.57
N GLY A 55 -13.53 19.88 -3.38
CA GLY A 55 -12.61 20.60 -2.49
C GLY A 55 -12.89 20.39 -1.00
N ARG A 56 -13.83 19.50 -0.64
CA ARG A 56 -14.14 19.14 0.75
C ARG A 56 -13.14 18.10 1.25
N LEU A 57 -11.91 18.57 1.47
CA LEU A 57 -10.83 17.80 2.06
C LEU A 57 -10.88 17.86 3.58
N GLY A 58 -10.36 16.82 4.24
CA GLY A 58 -10.21 16.82 5.70
C GLY A 58 -9.28 17.94 6.16
N ASN A 59 -9.57 18.54 7.31
CA ASN A 59 -8.68 19.54 7.89
C ASN A 59 -7.40 18.86 8.42
N TRP A 60 -6.27 19.14 7.79
CA TRP A 60 -4.97 18.56 8.12
C TRP A 60 -4.54 18.83 9.57
N GLN A 61 -4.74 20.05 10.08
CA GLN A 61 -4.37 20.40 11.46
C GLN A 61 -5.18 19.58 12.48
N LYS A 62 -6.47 19.35 12.21
CA LYS A 62 -7.31 18.49 13.07
C LYS A 62 -6.88 17.03 13.02
N LEU A 63 -6.49 16.53 11.84
CA LEU A 63 -5.97 15.16 11.68
C LEU A 63 -4.64 15.00 12.44
N LYS A 64 -3.73 15.96 12.28
CA LYS A 64 -2.43 15.98 12.95
C LYS A 64 -2.57 15.92 14.47
N ALA A 65 -3.41 16.79 15.03
CA ALA A 65 -3.69 16.81 16.46
C ALA A 65 -4.35 15.51 16.97
N LYS A 66 -5.19 14.87 16.17
CA LYS A 66 -5.88 13.63 16.55
C LYS A 66 -4.96 12.40 16.54
N TYR A 67 -4.03 12.33 15.59
CA TYR A 67 -3.20 11.13 15.37
C TYR A 67 -1.74 11.30 15.80
N GLY A 68 -1.34 12.46 16.33
CA GLY A 68 0.03 12.69 16.81
C GLY A 68 1.09 12.74 15.72
N LEU A 69 0.67 13.09 14.49
CA LEU A 69 1.56 13.27 13.33
C LEU A 69 2.30 14.62 13.39
#